data_AF-A0A212KVG3-F1
#
_entry.id   AF-A0A212KVG3-F1
#
_cell.length_a   1.000
_cell.length_b   1.000
_cell.length_c   1.000
_cell.angle_alpha   90.00
_cell.angle_beta   90.00
_cell.angle_gamma   90.00
#
_symmetry.space_group_name_H-M   'P 1'
#
loop_
_entity.id
_entity.type
_entity.pdbx_description
1 polymer ?
#
loop_
_entity_poly.entity_id
_entity_poly.type
_entity_poly.pdbx_seq_one_letter_code
_entity_poly.pdbx_strand_id
1 'polypeptide(L)'
;MKRKHEPKQPHQAPIDVTPTEETPSANDAAQAIASVEDRWGTLIHSYGRQLLIGFGVLLTCIIGITYISSDNRNQMIADYLAAGQLADRISTDTTGKIDKSISKLEELLVRHPELRSRYGSAAAHAVLDGKSSLSSTATQSALELAEEAIVRTFGRTSSSHLSVYRDFAENSLLILERKYEGALQHAQTLAARLPECATETHTLRLFNQVRIAALYRHLGKPQQARETWDTVLAAEDSSSDSYKLIASHLQDGAVSLTDYLEHLE
;
A
#
# COMPACT_ATOMS: atom_id res chain seq x y z
N MET A 1 35.31 8.09 -1.40
CA MET A 1 36.19 9.25 -1.18
C MET A 1 35.35 10.49 -0.91
N LYS A 2 35.17 10.89 0.35
CA LYS A 2 34.40 12.10 0.74
C LYS A 2 35.36 13.29 0.85
N ARG A 3 35.18 14.33 0.03
CA ARG A 3 35.96 15.58 0.13
C ARG A 3 35.35 16.45 1.24
N LYS A 4 36.12 16.68 2.30
CA LYS A 4 35.86 17.68 3.36
C LYS A 4 36.07 19.06 2.74
N HIS A 5 35.05 19.92 2.79
CA HIS A 5 35.18 21.34 2.47
C HIS A 5 35.41 22.11 3.76
N GLU A 6 36.61 22.66 3.94
CA GLU A 6 36.91 23.66 4.97
C GLU A 6 36.52 25.06 4.48
N PRO A 7 35.83 25.87 5.30
CA PRO A 7 35.54 27.26 4.97
C PRO A 7 36.76 28.16 5.24
N LYS A 8 37.15 28.96 4.24
CA LYS A 8 38.14 30.04 4.38
C LYS A 8 37.62 31.12 5.32
N GLN A 9 38.39 31.42 6.37
CA GLN A 9 38.16 32.60 7.20
C GLN A 9 38.48 33.89 6.44
N PRO A 10 37.66 34.96 6.57
CA PRO A 10 37.95 36.26 5.99
C PRO A 10 39.02 37.01 6.80
N HIS A 11 39.96 37.63 6.09
CA HIS A 11 40.93 38.56 6.66
C HIS A 11 40.22 39.77 7.27
N GLN A 12 40.42 39.98 8.58
CA GLN A 12 40.09 41.24 9.24
C GLN A 12 41.25 42.22 9.03
N ALA A 13 40.95 43.37 8.42
CA ALA A 13 41.86 44.50 8.39
C ALA A 13 41.84 45.21 9.76
N PRO A 14 43.00 45.71 10.24
CA PRO A 14 43.06 46.50 11.46
C PRO A 14 42.36 47.83 11.23
N ILE A 15 41.28 48.06 11.97
CA ILE A 15 40.61 49.36 12.03
C ILE A 15 41.36 50.19 13.07
N ASP A 16 42.12 51.16 12.60
CA ASP A 16 42.75 52.19 13.44
C ASP A 16 41.64 53.17 13.87
N VAL A 17 41.22 53.08 15.12
CA VAL A 17 40.22 53.98 15.71
C VAL A 17 40.95 54.81 16.74
N THR A 18 41.35 56.02 16.34
CA THR A 18 41.73 57.08 17.27
C THR A 18 40.43 57.74 17.77
N PRO A 19 40.07 57.63 19.07
CA PRO A 19 38.88 58.29 19.58
C PRO A 19 39.24 59.74 19.93
N THR A 20 38.80 60.68 19.11
CA THR A 20 38.71 62.09 19.52
C THR A 20 37.42 62.23 20.31
N GLU A 21 37.49 62.06 21.64
CA GLU A 21 36.41 62.36 22.57
C GLU A 21 36.21 63.88 22.67
N GLU A 22 35.43 64.44 21.74
CA GLU A 22 34.76 65.70 22.01
C GLU A 22 33.52 65.38 22.85
N THR A 23 33.56 65.76 24.13
CA THR A 23 32.44 65.60 25.06
C THR A 23 31.32 66.52 24.59
N PRO A 24 30.18 65.98 24.12
CA PRO A 24 29.08 66.82 23.65
C PRO A 24 28.51 67.63 24.82
N SER A 25 28.23 68.90 24.54
CA SER A 25 27.63 69.80 25.52
C SER A 25 26.32 69.21 26.04
N ALA A 26 26.03 69.39 27.34
CA ALA A 26 24.81 68.88 27.96
C ALA A 26 23.51 69.34 27.25
N ASN A 27 23.57 70.48 26.55
CA ASN A 27 22.47 71.00 25.74
C ASN A 27 22.26 70.21 24.44
N ASP A 28 23.35 69.72 23.83
CA ASP A 28 23.31 68.91 22.61
C ASP A 28 22.79 67.50 22.93
N ALA A 29 23.13 66.97 24.10
CA ALA A 29 22.59 65.70 24.60
C ALA A 29 21.06 65.76 24.82
N ALA A 30 20.55 66.86 25.40
CA ALA A 30 19.12 67.05 25.62
C ALA A 30 18.33 67.19 24.30
N GLN A 31 18.87 67.94 23.33
CA GLN A 31 18.27 68.05 21.99
C GLN A 31 18.32 66.73 21.22
N ALA A 32 19.39 65.96 21.36
CA ALA A 32 19.49 64.63 20.76
C ALA A 32 18.40 63.69 21.30
N ILE A 33 18.17 63.65 22.61
CA ILE A 33 17.13 62.79 23.22
C ILE A 33 15.73 63.21 22.74
N ALA A 34 15.41 64.50 22.73
CA ALA A 34 14.12 65.00 22.24
C ALA A 34 13.89 64.67 20.75
N SER A 35 14.93 64.76 19.92
CA SER A 35 14.84 64.38 18.50
C SER A 35 14.66 62.88 18.28
N VAL A 36 15.15 62.05 19.21
CA VAL A 36 15.00 60.59 19.15
C VAL A 36 13.57 60.19 19.51
N GLU A 37 12.98 60.79 20.55
CA GLU A 37 11.58 60.50 20.93
C GLU A 37 10.59 60.83 19.80
N ASP A 38 10.76 61.96 19.13
CA ASP A 38 9.86 62.36 18.02
C ASP A 38 10.03 61.46 16.78
N ARG A 39 11.26 60.98 16.53
CA ARG A 39 11.54 59.98 15.50
C ARG A 39 10.90 58.63 15.81
N TRP A 40 10.93 58.16 17.06
CA TRP A 40 10.25 56.93 17.44
C TRP A 40 8.73 57.07 17.35
N GLY A 41 8.16 58.20 17.75
CA GLY A 41 6.72 58.45 17.62
C GLY A 41 6.24 58.37 16.17
N THR A 42 6.96 59.02 15.25
CA THR A 42 6.65 59.00 13.81
C THR A 42 6.91 57.64 13.15
N LEU A 43 7.97 56.93 13.55
CA LEU A 43 8.25 55.56 13.12
C LEU A 43 7.18 54.58 13.60
N ILE A 44 6.81 54.61 14.87
CA ILE A 44 5.78 53.73 15.44
C ILE A 44 4.43 53.99 14.79
N HIS A 45 4.09 55.26 14.53
CA HIS A 45 2.80 55.57 13.92
C HIS A 45 2.73 55.13 12.44
N SER A 46 3.80 55.33 11.67
CA SER A 46 3.85 54.97 10.24
C SER A 46 3.99 53.47 10.01
N TYR A 47 4.93 52.80 10.68
CA TYR A 47 5.17 51.37 10.52
C TYR A 47 4.18 50.52 11.32
N GLY A 48 3.69 51.02 12.46
CA GLY A 48 2.72 50.29 13.29
C GLY A 48 1.41 50.01 12.54
N ARG A 49 0.92 50.96 11.74
CA ARG A 49 -0.27 50.74 10.91
C ARG A 49 -0.04 49.69 9.82
N GLN A 50 1.13 49.71 9.17
CA GLN A 50 1.47 48.73 8.14
C GLN A 50 1.66 47.32 8.73
N LEU A 51 2.27 47.22 9.92
CA LEU A 51 2.42 45.96 10.64
C LEU A 51 1.07 45.37 11.06
N LEU A 52 0.15 46.21 11.56
CA LEU A 52 -1.20 45.74 11.92
C LEU A 52 -1.99 45.24 10.72
N ILE A 53 -1.93 45.94 9.58
CA ILE A 53 -2.57 45.49 8.34
C ILE A 53 -1.92 44.19 7.85
N GLY A 54 -0.60 44.12 7.84
CA GLY A 54 0.14 42.91 7.44
C GLY A 54 -0.20 41.70 8.32
N PHE A 55 -0.27 41.91 9.64
CA PHE A 55 -0.66 40.87 10.60
C PHE A 55 -2.12 40.43 10.40
N GLY A 56 -3.03 41.39 10.16
CA GLY A 56 -4.43 41.09 9.86
C GLY A 56 -4.60 40.22 8.61
N VAL A 57 -3.90 40.56 7.53
CA VAL A 57 -3.91 39.76 6.29
C VAL A 57 -3.32 38.36 6.53
N LEU A 58 -2.18 38.26 7.21
CA LEU A 58 -1.56 36.98 7.55
C LEU A 58 -2.52 36.09 8.36
N LEU A 59 -3.19 36.64 9.36
CA LEU A 59 -4.14 35.92 10.20
C LEU A 59 -5.32 35.40 9.37
N THR A 60 -5.89 36.23 8.49
CA THR A 60 -6.97 35.80 7.60
C THR A 60 -6.54 34.70 6.63
N CYS A 61 -5.31 34.76 6.11
CA CYS A 61 -4.76 33.69 5.27
C CYS A 61 -4.59 32.38 6.05
N ILE A 62 -4.09 32.43 7.28
CA ILE A 62 -3.94 31.25 8.14
C ILE A 62 -5.30 30.60 8.40
N ILE A 63 -6.30 31.40 8.78
CA ILE A 63 -7.66 30.91 9.02
C ILE A 63 -8.24 30.27 7.75
N GLY A 64 -8.09 30.92 6.59
CA GLY A 64 -8.54 30.37 5.31
C GLY A 64 -7.90 29.03 4.96
N ILE A 65 -6.58 28.90 5.15
CA ILE A 65 -5.85 27.64 4.91
C ILE A 65 -6.34 26.54 5.86
N THR A 66 -6.54 26.85 7.15
CA THR A 66 -7.02 25.84 8.11
C THR A 66 -8.45 25.38 7.82
N TYR A 67 -9.32 26.26 7.36
CA TYR A 67 -10.70 25.92 7.01
C TYR A 67 -10.76 24.98 5.80
N ILE A 68 -10.04 25.31 4.72
CA ILE A 68 -9.95 24.48 3.52
C ILE A 68 -9.30 23.12 3.84
N SER A 69 -8.28 23.10 4.70
CA SER A 69 -7.63 21.84 5.10
C SER A 69 -8.53 20.94 5.95
N SER A 70 -9.48 21.50 6.72
CA SER A 70 -10.35 20.72 7.60
C SER A 70 -11.40 19.90 6.83
N ASP A 71 -11.95 20.47 5.75
CA ASP A 71 -12.98 19.80 4.94
C ASP A 71 -12.41 18.56 4.23
N ASN A 72 -11.23 18.70 3.62
CA ASN A 72 -10.53 17.58 2.98
C ASN A 72 -10.20 16.44 3.96
N ARG A 73 -9.81 16.77 5.20
CA ARG A 73 -9.49 15.76 6.21
C ARG A 73 -10.72 14.98 6.65
N ASN A 74 -11.85 15.68 6.83
CA ASN A 74 -13.11 15.04 7.20
C ASN A 74 -13.61 14.12 6.07
N GLN A 75 -13.52 14.56 4.82
CA GLN A 75 -13.86 13.72 3.67
C GLN A 75 -12.96 12.50 3.56
N MET A 76 -11.64 12.64 3.76
CA MET A 76 -10.71 11.51 3.76
C MET A 76 -11.04 10.48 4.83
N ILE A 77 -11.39 10.92 6.05
CA ILE A 77 -11.81 10.01 7.14
C ILE A 77 -13.12 9.30 6.79
N ALA A 78 -14.09 10.03 6.24
CA ALA A 78 -15.36 9.47 5.81
C ALA A 78 -15.17 8.42 4.71
N ASP A 79 -14.34 8.72 3.71
CA ASP A 79 -14.00 7.81 2.61
C ASP A 79 -13.26 6.56 3.13
N TYR A 80 -12.37 6.71 4.11
CA TYR A 80 -11.69 5.58 4.76
C TYR A 80 -12.68 4.63 5.46
N LEU A 81 -13.62 5.19 6.23
CA LEU A 81 -14.65 4.42 6.93
C LEU A 81 -15.61 3.75 5.94
N ALA A 82 -16.00 4.47 4.87
CA ALA A 82 -16.83 3.94 3.81
C ALA A 82 -16.16 2.76 3.08
N ALA A 83 -14.86 2.88 2.76
CA ALA A 83 -14.08 1.80 2.15
C ALA A 83 -14.06 0.54 3.03
N GLY A 84 -13.86 0.70 4.35
CA GLY A 84 -13.93 -0.42 5.30
C GLY A 84 -15.29 -1.12 5.30
N GLN A 85 -16.38 -0.35 5.39
CA GLN A 85 -17.74 -0.90 5.37
C GLN A 85 -18.07 -1.60 4.05
N LEU A 86 -17.59 -1.07 2.92
CA LEU A 86 -17.77 -1.69 1.61
C LEU A 86 -16.99 -3.00 1.49
N ALA A 87 -15.74 -3.04 1.96
CA ALA A 87 -14.93 -4.26 1.99
C ALA A 87 -15.58 -5.34 2.87
N ASP A 88 -16.07 -5.00 4.07
CA ASP A 88 -16.75 -5.94 4.96
C ASP A 88 -18.04 -6.50 4.31
N ARG A 89 -18.80 -5.65 3.62
CA ARG A 89 -19.99 -6.09 2.87
C ARG A 89 -19.64 -7.03 1.73
N ILE A 90 -18.58 -6.73 0.99
CA ILE A 90 -18.10 -7.58 -0.11
C ILE A 90 -17.74 -8.98 0.41
N SER A 91 -17.14 -9.09 1.59
CA SER A 91 -16.80 -10.38 2.19
C SER A 91 -17.98 -11.15 2.78
N THR A 92 -19.05 -10.47 3.18
CA THR A 92 -20.18 -11.07 3.93
C THR A 92 -21.46 -11.23 3.12
N ASP A 93 -21.66 -10.44 2.07
CA ASP A 93 -22.89 -10.44 1.29
C ASP A 93 -22.90 -11.55 0.24
N THR A 94 -23.95 -12.37 0.22
CA THR A 94 -24.22 -13.40 -0.78
C THR A 94 -25.42 -13.04 -1.67
N THR A 95 -26.06 -11.89 -1.44
CA THR A 95 -27.39 -11.56 -1.98
C THR A 95 -27.39 -10.83 -3.33
N GLY A 96 -26.27 -10.86 -4.07
CA GLY A 96 -26.18 -10.35 -5.45
C GLY A 96 -26.18 -8.81 -5.59
N LYS A 97 -26.06 -8.06 -4.48
CA LYS A 97 -25.85 -6.58 -4.51
C LYS A 97 -24.38 -6.17 -4.47
N ILE A 98 -23.48 -7.14 -4.65
CA ILE A 98 -22.03 -6.99 -4.49
C ILE A 98 -21.46 -6.01 -5.53
N ASP A 99 -21.99 -6.00 -6.76
CA ASP A 99 -21.50 -5.14 -7.85
C ASP A 99 -21.48 -3.65 -7.50
N LYS A 100 -22.53 -3.16 -6.83
CA LYS A 100 -22.57 -1.75 -6.40
C LYS A 100 -21.55 -1.45 -5.31
N SER A 101 -21.27 -2.42 -4.45
CA SER A 101 -20.29 -2.26 -3.37
C SER A 101 -18.87 -2.27 -3.94
N ILE A 102 -18.57 -3.18 -4.88
CA ILE A 102 -17.28 -3.22 -5.58
C ILE A 102 -17.06 -1.92 -6.36
N SER A 103 -18.02 -1.49 -7.18
CA SER A 103 -17.88 -0.28 -8.00
C SER A 103 -17.62 0.98 -7.14
N LYS A 104 -18.30 1.10 -5.99
CA LYS A 104 -18.03 2.20 -5.04
C LYS A 104 -16.66 2.08 -4.37
N LEU A 105 -16.25 0.85 -4.03
CA LEU A 105 -14.93 0.63 -3.44
C LEU A 105 -13.84 0.99 -4.46
N GLU A 106 -13.98 0.58 -5.72
CA GLU A 106 -13.07 0.95 -6.82
C GLU A 106 -12.97 2.47 -6.99
N GLU A 107 -14.10 3.19 -6.97
CA GLU A 107 -14.10 4.66 -7.03
C GLU A 107 -13.26 5.27 -5.88
N LEU A 108 -13.43 4.76 -4.66
CA LEU A 108 -12.65 5.19 -3.50
C LEU A 108 -11.16 4.82 -3.64
N LEU A 109 -10.84 3.64 -4.19
CA LEU A 109 -9.46 3.19 -4.42
C LEU A 109 -8.74 3.97 -5.53
N VAL A 110 -9.48 4.51 -6.50
CA VAL A 110 -8.94 5.43 -7.52
C VAL A 110 -8.69 6.81 -6.91
N ARG A 111 -9.63 7.31 -6.09
CA ARG A 111 -9.51 8.62 -5.43
C ARG A 111 -8.42 8.65 -4.37
N HIS A 112 -8.27 7.57 -3.61
CA HIS A 112 -7.32 7.42 -2.50
C HIS A 112 -6.41 6.21 -2.71
N PRO A 113 -5.34 6.35 -3.50
CA PRO A 113 -4.43 5.24 -3.81
C PRO A 113 -3.82 4.55 -2.58
N GLU A 114 -3.70 5.25 -1.45
CA GLU A 114 -3.24 4.69 -0.18
C GLU A 114 -4.15 3.56 0.36
N LEU A 115 -5.45 3.62 0.04
CA LEU A 115 -6.44 2.62 0.44
C LEU A 115 -6.25 1.29 -0.28
N ARG A 116 -5.62 1.29 -1.46
CA ARG A 116 -5.39 0.07 -2.27
C ARG A 116 -4.62 -0.99 -1.51
N SER A 117 -3.65 -0.55 -0.71
CA SER A 117 -2.82 -1.45 0.11
C SER A 117 -3.62 -2.24 1.15
N ARG A 118 -4.73 -1.69 1.65
CA ARG A 118 -5.54 -2.28 2.71
C ARG A 118 -6.78 -2.99 2.18
N TYR A 119 -7.44 -2.43 1.17
CA TYR A 119 -8.76 -2.88 0.69
C TYR A 119 -8.75 -3.43 -0.74
N GLY A 120 -7.65 -3.28 -1.48
CA GLY A 120 -7.54 -3.76 -2.86
C GLY A 120 -7.69 -5.28 -3.00
N SER A 121 -7.22 -6.04 -2.01
CA SER A 121 -7.37 -7.51 -1.99
C SER A 121 -8.83 -7.94 -1.90
N ALA A 122 -9.65 -7.28 -1.07
CA ALA A 122 -11.07 -7.62 -0.92
C ALA A 122 -11.85 -7.39 -2.23
N ALA A 123 -11.56 -6.28 -2.91
CA ALA A 123 -12.13 -6.00 -4.24
C ALA A 123 -11.69 -7.05 -5.27
N ALA A 124 -10.38 -7.35 -5.32
CA ALA A 124 -9.85 -8.36 -6.22
C ALA A 124 -10.48 -9.73 -5.98
N HIS A 125 -10.52 -10.22 -4.74
CA HIS A 125 -11.15 -11.50 -4.39
C HIS A 125 -12.61 -11.57 -4.85
N ALA A 126 -13.39 -10.50 -4.66
CA ALA A 126 -14.79 -10.51 -5.05
C ALA A 126 -15.02 -10.59 -6.57
N VAL A 127 -14.12 -9.97 -7.34
CA VAL A 127 -14.12 -10.09 -8.80
C VAL A 127 -13.67 -11.49 -9.23
N LEU A 128 -12.64 -12.03 -8.58
CA LEU A 128 -12.08 -13.35 -8.90
C LEU A 128 -13.00 -14.51 -8.54
N ASP A 129 -13.76 -14.39 -7.46
CA ASP A 129 -14.77 -15.36 -7.03
C ASP A 129 -15.97 -15.44 -8.00
N GLY A 130 -16.01 -14.61 -9.06
CA GLY A 130 -17.13 -14.56 -9.99
C GLY A 130 -18.43 -14.03 -9.36
N LYS A 131 -18.35 -13.48 -8.14
CA LYS A 131 -19.47 -12.87 -7.41
C LYS A 131 -19.97 -11.59 -8.06
N SER A 132 -19.23 -11.09 -9.04
CA SER A 132 -19.51 -9.85 -9.74
C SER A 132 -19.54 -10.06 -11.24
N SER A 133 -20.58 -9.52 -11.90
CA SER A 133 -20.67 -9.52 -13.37
C SER A 133 -19.98 -8.30 -13.99
N LEU A 134 -19.13 -7.60 -13.24
CA LEU A 134 -18.50 -6.37 -13.71
C LEU A 134 -17.72 -6.58 -15.02
N SER A 135 -17.76 -5.54 -15.85
CA SER A 135 -17.14 -5.46 -17.18
C SER A 135 -15.66 -5.85 -17.18
N SER A 136 -15.13 -6.28 -18.33
CA SER A 136 -13.72 -6.62 -18.55
C SER A 136 -12.72 -5.58 -18.03
N THR A 137 -13.12 -4.31 -17.93
CA THR A 137 -12.32 -3.23 -17.33
C THR A 137 -12.12 -3.37 -15.82
N ALA A 138 -13.12 -3.84 -15.07
CA ALA A 138 -12.99 -4.08 -13.63
C ALA A 138 -12.12 -5.31 -13.37
N THR A 139 -12.24 -6.37 -14.19
CA THR A 139 -11.33 -7.52 -14.14
C THR A 139 -9.90 -7.11 -14.41
N GLN A 140 -9.67 -6.22 -15.39
CA GLN A 140 -8.33 -5.69 -15.67
C GLN A 140 -7.79 -4.87 -14.49
N SER A 141 -8.61 -4.01 -13.89
CA SER A 141 -8.20 -3.22 -12.71
C SER A 141 -7.92 -4.12 -11.50
N ALA A 142 -8.71 -5.17 -11.28
CA ALA A 142 -8.47 -6.15 -10.23
C ALA A 142 -7.16 -6.93 -10.44
N LEU A 143 -6.85 -7.30 -11.68
CA LEU A 143 -5.56 -7.92 -12.04
C LEU A 143 -4.41 -6.96 -11.75
N GLU A 144 -4.50 -5.70 -12.19
CA GLU A 144 -3.48 -4.68 -11.89
C GLU A 144 -3.28 -4.49 -10.38
N LEU A 145 -4.36 -4.50 -9.60
CA LEU A 145 -4.29 -4.41 -8.13
C LEU A 145 -3.66 -5.65 -7.51
N ALA A 146 -3.96 -6.85 -8.02
CA ALA A 146 -3.34 -8.09 -7.57
C ALA A 146 -1.84 -8.13 -7.89
N GLU A 147 -1.46 -7.70 -9.09
CA GLU A 147 -0.06 -7.54 -9.51
C GLU A 147 0.66 -6.53 -8.63
N GLU A 148 0.08 -5.35 -8.38
CA GLU A 148 0.67 -4.33 -7.50
C GLU A 148 0.85 -4.89 -6.07
N ALA A 149 -0.14 -5.59 -5.55
CA ALA A 149 -0.08 -6.21 -4.22
C ALA A 149 1.03 -7.26 -4.13
N ILE A 150 1.17 -8.10 -5.15
CA ILE A 150 2.24 -9.10 -5.27
C ILE A 150 3.59 -8.38 -5.32
N VAL A 151 3.80 -7.47 -6.26
CA VAL A 151 5.07 -6.74 -6.42
C VAL A 151 5.45 -5.98 -5.14
N ARG A 152 4.49 -5.32 -4.49
CA ARG A 152 4.74 -4.57 -3.25
C ARG A 152 5.07 -5.50 -2.09
N THR A 153 4.30 -6.58 -1.90
CA THR A 153 4.54 -7.54 -0.81
C THR A 153 5.91 -8.18 -1.01
N PHE A 154 6.22 -8.60 -2.23
CA PHE A 154 7.45 -9.29 -2.54
C PHE A 154 8.68 -8.40 -2.65
N GLY A 155 8.52 -7.13 -3.03
CA GLY A 155 9.59 -6.13 -3.00
C GLY A 155 10.08 -5.84 -1.58
N ARG A 156 9.24 -6.06 -0.57
CA ARG A 156 9.60 -5.92 0.84
C ARG A 156 10.19 -7.20 1.44
N THR A 157 9.91 -8.35 0.83
CA THR A 157 10.32 -9.68 1.31
C THR A 157 11.42 -10.30 0.46
N SER A 158 12.51 -9.57 0.22
CA SER A 158 13.65 -10.02 -0.61
C SER A 158 14.51 -11.13 0.00
N SER A 159 14.10 -11.75 1.11
CA SER A 159 14.79 -12.90 1.67
C SER A 159 14.62 -14.14 0.77
N SER A 160 15.71 -14.85 0.52
CA SER A 160 15.76 -16.07 -0.31
C SER A 160 14.62 -17.07 -0.03
N HIS A 161 14.25 -17.26 1.24
CA HIS A 161 13.22 -18.20 1.68
C HIS A 161 11.78 -17.83 1.28
N LEU A 162 11.53 -16.58 0.88
CA LEU A 162 10.19 -16.12 0.46
C LEU A 162 10.01 -16.15 -1.07
N SER A 163 11.05 -16.56 -1.82
CA SER A 163 11.01 -16.68 -3.28
C SER A 163 9.96 -17.70 -3.76
N VAL A 164 9.82 -18.80 -3.06
CA VAL A 164 8.86 -19.87 -3.38
C VAL A 164 7.40 -19.49 -3.18
N TYR A 165 7.10 -18.65 -2.18
CA TYR A 165 5.77 -18.04 -2.02
C TYR A 165 5.47 -17.02 -3.12
N ARG A 166 6.51 -16.32 -3.61
CA ARG A 166 6.40 -15.46 -4.80
C ARG A 166 6.06 -16.28 -6.02
N ASP A 167 6.82 -17.34 -6.29
CA ASP A 167 6.58 -18.22 -7.44
C ASP A 167 5.16 -18.82 -7.37
N PHE A 168 4.70 -19.18 -6.17
CA PHE A 168 3.33 -19.66 -5.95
C PHE A 168 2.27 -18.58 -6.23
N ALA A 169 2.51 -17.32 -5.87
CA ALA A 169 1.61 -16.20 -6.12
C ALA A 169 1.59 -15.81 -7.62
N GLU A 170 2.76 -15.72 -8.26
CA GLU A 170 2.90 -15.46 -9.69
C GLU A 170 2.20 -16.53 -10.53
N ASN A 171 2.22 -17.79 -10.09
CA ASN A 171 1.44 -18.83 -10.72
C ASN A 171 -0.07 -18.53 -10.68
N SER A 172 -0.58 -17.98 -9.57
CA SER A 172 -1.98 -17.59 -9.47
C SER A 172 -2.32 -16.51 -10.50
N LEU A 173 -1.43 -15.53 -10.72
CA LEU A 173 -1.61 -14.54 -11.78
C LEU A 173 -1.72 -15.18 -13.16
N LEU A 174 -0.83 -16.14 -13.49
CA LEU A 174 -0.90 -16.85 -14.78
C LEU A 174 -2.25 -17.56 -14.98
N ILE A 175 -2.82 -18.14 -13.91
CA ILE A 175 -4.14 -18.78 -13.96
C ILE A 175 -5.23 -17.74 -14.23
N LEU A 176 -5.17 -16.58 -13.56
CA LEU A 176 -6.13 -15.50 -13.73
C LEU A 176 -6.08 -14.89 -15.15
N GLU A 177 -4.88 -14.79 -15.72
CA GLU A 177 -4.64 -14.38 -17.10
C GLU A 177 -5.02 -15.47 -18.14
N ARG A 178 -5.55 -16.61 -17.70
CA ARG A 178 -5.91 -17.78 -18.54
C ARG A 178 -4.72 -18.39 -19.30
N LYS A 179 -3.49 -18.17 -18.83
CA LYS A 179 -2.26 -18.76 -19.39
C LYS A 179 -1.99 -20.11 -18.74
N TYR A 180 -2.92 -21.06 -18.89
CA TYR A 180 -2.94 -22.30 -18.11
C TYR A 180 -1.73 -23.21 -18.34
N GLU A 181 -1.21 -23.29 -19.57
CA GLU A 181 -0.01 -24.06 -19.89
C GLU A 181 1.23 -23.48 -19.21
N GLY A 182 1.36 -22.15 -19.23
CA GLY A 182 2.43 -21.44 -18.53
C GLY A 182 2.31 -21.62 -17.02
N ALA A 183 1.10 -21.52 -16.46
CA ALA A 183 0.83 -21.79 -15.06
C ALA A 183 1.22 -23.22 -14.67
N LEU A 184 0.89 -24.22 -15.50
CA LEU A 184 1.25 -25.61 -15.24
C LEU A 184 2.77 -25.81 -15.23
N GLN A 185 3.47 -25.31 -16.24
CA GLN A 185 4.93 -25.39 -16.31
C GLN A 185 5.59 -24.71 -15.10
N HIS A 186 5.08 -23.55 -14.71
CA HIS A 186 5.58 -22.82 -13.55
C HIS A 186 5.32 -23.59 -12.24
N ALA A 187 4.15 -24.23 -12.09
CA ALA A 187 3.80 -25.00 -10.90
C ALA A 187 4.66 -26.26 -10.77
N GLN A 188 4.94 -26.95 -11.87
CA GLN A 188 5.85 -28.10 -11.91
C GLN A 188 7.28 -27.69 -11.56
N THR A 189 7.75 -26.56 -12.10
CA THR A 189 9.07 -26.01 -11.77
C THR A 189 9.18 -25.72 -10.28
N LEU A 190 8.14 -25.09 -9.71
CA LEU A 190 8.06 -24.86 -8.27
C LEU A 190 8.09 -26.19 -7.50
N ALA A 191 7.27 -27.17 -7.89
CA ALA A 191 7.21 -28.48 -7.25
C ALA A 191 8.58 -29.19 -7.17
N ALA A 192 9.42 -29.04 -8.20
CA ALA A 192 10.78 -29.59 -8.21
C ALA A 192 11.73 -28.88 -7.23
N ARG A 193 11.49 -27.60 -6.93
CA ARG A 193 12.33 -26.77 -6.02
C ARG A 193 11.92 -26.87 -4.56
N LEU A 194 10.63 -27.09 -4.27
CA LEU A 194 10.10 -27.17 -2.89
C LEU A 194 10.81 -28.21 -1.99
N PRO A 195 11.31 -29.37 -2.47
CA PRO A 195 12.07 -30.30 -1.65
C PRO A 195 13.43 -29.77 -1.16
N GLU A 196 14.04 -28.85 -1.91
CA GLU A 196 15.37 -28.29 -1.60
C GLU A 196 15.30 -27.16 -0.56
N CYS A 197 14.11 -26.61 -0.34
CA CYS A 197 13.91 -25.49 0.55
C CYS A 197 13.62 -25.97 1.99
N ALA A 198 14.66 -25.98 2.83
CA ALA A 198 14.63 -26.53 4.19
C ALA A 198 13.62 -25.87 5.16
N THR A 199 13.06 -24.70 4.80
CA THR A 199 12.13 -23.92 5.64
C THR A 199 10.69 -24.01 5.17
N GLU A 200 10.42 -24.82 4.15
CA GLU A 200 9.11 -24.83 3.53
C GLU A 200 8.11 -25.75 4.20
N THR A 201 6.89 -25.24 4.26
CA THR A 201 5.79 -25.93 4.92
C THR A 201 5.29 -27.03 3.98
N HIS A 202 5.09 -28.23 4.53
CA HIS A 202 4.36 -29.31 3.86
C HIS A 202 3.04 -28.80 3.24
N THR A 203 2.43 -27.80 3.86
CA THR A 203 1.27 -27.04 3.37
C THR A 203 1.48 -26.44 1.98
N LEU A 204 2.57 -25.68 1.71
CA LEU A 204 2.77 -25.07 0.39
C LEU A 204 2.94 -26.13 -0.70
N ARG A 205 3.66 -27.21 -0.39
CA ARG A 205 3.83 -28.35 -1.29
C ARG A 205 2.49 -28.96 -1.66
N LEU A 206 1.63 -29.20 -0.67
CA LEU A 206 0.33 -29.80 -0.89
C LEU A 206 -0.59 -28.86 -1.70
N PHE A 207 -0.64 -27.56 -1.39
CA PHE A 207 -1.37 -26.57 -2.20
C PHE A 207 -0.88 -26.52 -3.65
N ASN A 208 0.43 -26.60 -3.88
CA ASN A 208 0.97 -26.59 -5.23
C ASN A 208 0.61 -27.87 -6.00
N GLN A 209 0.55 -29.04 -5.34
CA GLN A 209 0.09 -30.28 -5.96
C GLN A 209 -1.39 -30.21 -6.35
N VAL A 210 -2.25 -29.72 -5.44
CA VAL A 210 -3.68 -29.45 -5.72
C VAL A 210 -3.82 -28.57 -6.97
N ARG A 211 -3.01 -27.52 -7.07
CA ARG A 211 -3.01 -26.64 -8.24
C ARG A 211 -2.58 -27.36 -9.52
N ILE A 212 -1.51 -28.15 -9.49
CA ILE A 212 -1.06 -28.92 -10.66
C ILE A 212 -2.16 -29.86 -11.14
N ALA A 213 -2.81 -30.57 -10.21
CA ALA A 213 -3.89 -31.50 -10.53
C ALA A 213 -5.10 -30.78 -11.16
N ALA A 214 -5.49 -29.63 -10.59
CA ALA A 214 -6.55 -28.78 -11.15
C ALA A 214 -6.21 -28.27 -12.55
N LEU A 215 -4.96 -27.84 -12.78
CA LEU A 215 -4.49 -27.37 -14.09
C LEU A 215 -4.48 -28.48 -15.14
N TYR A 216 -4.03 -29.68 -14.79
CA TYR A 216 -4.11 -30.83 -15.69
C TYR A 216 -5.56 -31.13 -16.10
N ARG A 217 -6.49 -31.13 -15.15
CA ARG A 217 -7.91 -31.32 -15.45
C ARG A 217 -8.43 -30.24 -16.39
N HIS A 218 -8.12 -28.97 -16.13
CA HIS A 218 -8.53 -27.84 -16.97
C HIS A 218 -8.00 -27.94 -18.40
N LEU A 219 -6.79 -28.47 -18.57
CA LEU A 219 -6.13 -28.68 -19.86
C LEU A 219 -6.53 -29.99 -20.57
N GLY A 220 -7.56 -30.69 -20.09
CA GLY A 220 -8.03 -31.94 -20.71
C GLY A 220 -7.05 -33.12 -20.55
N LYS A 221 -6.27 -33.12 -19.46
CA LYS A 221 -5.28 -34.16 -19.13
C LYS A 221 -5.71 -34.94 -17.86
N PRO A 222 -6.82 -35.70 -17.91
CA PRO A 222 -7.43 -36.29 -16.72
C PRO A 222 -6.57 -37.38 -16.07
N GLN A 223 -5.78 -38.12 -16.85
CA GLN A 223 -4.88 -39.14 -16.30
C GLN A 223 -3.78 -38.51 -15.44
N GLN A 224 -3.10 -37.48 -15.94
CA GLN A 224 -2.08 -36.76 -15.18
C GLN A 224 -2.68 -36.04 -13.96
N ALA A 225 -3.91 -35.53 -14.08
CA ALA A 225 -4.63 -34.98 -12.95
C ALA A 225 -4.82 -36.05 -11.86
N ARG A 226 -5.27 -37.24 -12.24
CA ARG A 226 -5.46 -38.38 -11.32
C ARG A 226 -4.16 -38.80 -10.66
N GLU A 227 -3.08 -39.00 -11.41
CA GLU A 227 -1.76 -39.35 -10.85
C GLU A 227 -1.25 -38.30 -9.85
N THR A 228 -1.52 -37.01 -10.13
CA THR A 228 -1.18 -35.92 -9.20
C THR A 228 -2.06 -35.97 -7.94
N TRP A 229 -3.35 -36.28 -8.09
CA TRP A 229 -4.26 -36.45 -6.96
C TRP A 229 -3.91 -37.65 -6.08
N ASP A 230 -3.48 -38.77 -6.66
CA ASP A 230 -3.01 -39.94 -5.90
C ASP A 230 -1.81 -39.55 -5.02
N THR A 231 -0.96 -38.63 -5.49
CA THR A 231 0.15 -38.09 -4.69
C THR A 231 -0.33 -37.21 -3.53
N VAL A 232 -1.41 -36.46 -3.73
CA VAL A 232 -2.07 -35.65 -2.68
C VAL A 232 -2.72 -36.56 -1.63
N LEU A 233 -3.43 -37.59 -2.05
CA LEU A 233 -4.09 -38.58 -1.20
C LEU A 233 -3.09 -39.47 -0.45
N ALA A 234 -1.99 -39.88 -1.07
CA ALA A 234 -0.94 -40.60 -0.35
C ALA A 234 -0.32 -39.75 0.79
N ALA A 235 -0.42 -38.42 0.70
CA ALA A 235 -0.04 -37.52 1.80
C ALA A 235 -1.13 -37.41 2.89
N GLU A 236 -2.40 -37.70 2.60
CA GLU A 236 -3.51 -37.80 3.58
C GLU A 236 -3.31 -38.97 4.54
N ASP A 237 -2.98 -40.15 4.02
CA ASP A 237 -2.76 -41.37 4.80
C ASP A 237 -1.66 -41.21 5.86
N SER A 238 -0.76 -40.24 5.67
CA SER A 238 0.30 -39.90 6.62
C SER A 238 -0.16 -39.08 7.83
N SER A 239 -1.46 -38.76 7.96
CA SER A 239 -2.05 -38.00 9.09
C SER A 239 -1.41 -36.63 9.34
N SER A 240 -0.82 -36.00 8.32
CA SER A 240 -0.14 -34.71 8.50
C SER A 240 -1.14 -33.60 8.84
N ASP A 241 -0.82 -32.76 9.84
CA ASP A 241 -1.64 -31.60 10.21
C ASP A 241 -1.85 -30.63 9.04
N SER A 242 -0.89 -30.58 8.10
CA SER A 242 -0.99 -29.81 6.86
C SER A 242 -2.12 -30.30 5.94
N TYR A 243 -2.36 -31.61 5.87
CA TYR A 243 -3.47 -32.14 5.08
C TYR A 243 -4.82 -31.75 5.68
N LYS A 244 -5.00 -31.93 6.99
CA LYS A 244 -6.23 -31.55 7.71
C LYS A 244 -6.54 -30.06 7.54
N LEU A 245 -5.51 -29.22 7.65
CA LEU A 245 -5.62 -27.78 7.42
C LEU A 245 -6.13 -27.50 6.00
N ILE A 246 -5.53 -28.12 4.98
CA ILE A 246 -5.90 -27.89 3.58
C ILE A 246 -7.30 -28.42 3.26
N ALA A 247 -7.63 -29.64 3.71
CA ALA A 247 -8.96 -30.22 3.54
C ALA A 247 -10.04 -29.33 4.18
N SER A 248 -9.77 -28.73 5.34
CA SER A 248 -10.70 -27.79 6.00
C SER A 248 -10.87 -26.46 5.28
N HIS A 249 -9.89 -26.04 4.46
CA HIS A 249 -9.93 -24.79 3.70
C HIS A 249 -10.43 -24.96 2.27
N LEU A 250 -10.44 -26.19 1.74
CA LEU A 250 -10.97 -26.53 0.43
C LEU A 250 -12.37 -27.12 0.57
N GLN A 251 -13.27 -26.32 1.15
CA GLN A 251 -14.68 -26.65 1.25
C GLN A 251 -15.48 -25.52 0.58
N ASP A 252 -16.27 -25.88 -0.43
CA ASP A 252 -17.19 -24.96 -1.09
C ASP A 252 -18.63 -25.43 -0.86
N GLY A 253 -19.34 -24.71 0.03
CA GLY A 253 -20.66 -25.09 0.49
C GLY A 253 -20.67 -26.46 1.19
N ALA A 254 -21.36 -27.43 0.58
CA ALA A 254 -21.46 -28.79 1.10
C ALA A 254 -20.42 -29.76 0.52
N VAL A 255 -19.59 -29.32 -0.43
CA VAL A 255 -18.60 -30.16 -1.12
C VAL A 255 -17.23 -29.88 -0.52
N SER A 256 -16.68 -30.85 0.20
CA SER A 256 -15.29 -30.84 0.63
C SER A 256 -14.34 -31.32 -0.46
N LEU A 257 -13.04 -31.04 -0.31
CA LEU A 257 -12.00 -31.64 -1.15
C LEU A 257 -12.13 -33.16 -1.18
N THR A 258 -12.42 -33.77 -0.04
CA THR A 258 -12.59 -35.22 0.10
C THR A 258 -13.78 -35.71 -0.72
N ASP A 259 -14.93 -35.03 -0.62
CA ASP A 259 -16.12 -35.37 -1.42
C ASP A 259 -15.83 -35.23 -2.93
N TYR A 260 -15.10 -34.19 -3.33
CA TYR A 260 -14.71 -33.98 -4.72
C TYR A 260 -13.77 -35.08 -5.24
N LEU A 261 -12.87 -35.60 -4.40
CA LEU A 261 -11.95 -36.67 -4.74
C LEU A 261 -12.67 -38.01 -4.90
N GLU A 262 -13.67 -38.28 -4.05
CA GLU A 262 -14.50 -39.49 -4.15
C GLU A 262 -15.34 -39.54 -5.43
N HIS A 263 -15.70 -38.38 -6.00
CA HIS A 263 -16.48 -38.26 -7.23
C HIS A 263 -15.62 -38.03 -8.49
N LEU A 264 -14.30 -38.23 -8.39
CA LEU A 264 -13.37 -38.05 -9.51
C LEU A 264 -13.29 -39.28 -10.45
N GLU A 265 -14.08 -40.33 -10.18
CA GLU A 265 -14.30 -41.52 -11.03
C GLU A 265 -15.16 -41.23 -12.27
#